data_AF-A0A1F4LNR5-F1
#
_entry.id   AF-A0A1F4LNR5-F1
#
_cell.length_a   1.000
_cell.length_b   1.000
_cell.length_c   1.000
_cell.angle_alpha   90.00
_cell.angle_beta   90.00
_cell.angle_gamma   90.00
#
_symmetry.space_group_name_H-M   'P 1'
#
loop_
_entity.id
_entity.type
_entity.pdbx_description
1 polymer ?
#
loop_
_entity_poly.entity_id
_entity_poly.type
_entity_poly.pdbx_seq_one_letter_code
_entity_poly.pdbx_strand_id
1 'polypeptide(L)'
;MTTPAIQLPAPAPLLTRGGWSAFIVALIVVCAVAPVLNLWVPAGSALHLSDYAVALLGKIMCYAICALAMDLIWGYTGILSLGHGLFFALGGYVMGMYLMRQIGRDGNYQSDLPDFMVFLDWKELPWHWALSDSFVATLILIVAVPGVIAFVFGYFAFRSRIKGVYFSIITQAMTYAAMLLFFRNETGFGGNNGFTDFKRILGMPLATQNMRMLLFVLTGVTLLVFFLLARWLVRSKFGRVLQAVRDAETR
;
A
#
# COMPACT_ATOMS: atom_id res chain seq x y z
N MET A 1 -10.87 24.26 -52.23
CA MET A 1 -9.71 24.12 -51.32
C MET A 1 -10.05 23.04 -50.31
N THR A 2 -9.46 21.85 -50.45
CA THR A 2 -9.64 20.75 -49.49
C THR A 2 -8.71 20.99 -48.31
N THR A 3 -9.26 21.31 -47.14
CA THR A 3 -8.49 21.43 -45.89
C THR A 3 -7.78 20.09 -45.64
N PRO A 4 -6.45 20.04 -45.52
CA PRO A 4 -5.76 18.78 -45.24
C PRO A 4 -6.24 18.25 -43.90
N ALA A 5 -6.78 17.03 -43.89
CA ALA A 5 -7.20 16.38 -42.66
C ALA A 5 -5.97 16.18 -41.77
N ILE A 6 -5.98 16.79 -40.58
CA ILE A 6 -4.91 16.64 -39.60
C ILE A 6 -4.90 15.18 -39.14
N GLN A 7 -3.93 14.39 -39.62
CA GLN A 7 -3.76 13.00 -39.21
C GLN A 7 -3.08 12.98 -37.83
N LEU A 8 -3.84 12.66 -36.80
CA LEU A 8 -3.30 12.55 -35.44
C LEU A 8 -2.41 11.30 -35.35
N PRO A 9 -1.25 11.38 -34.66
CA PRO A 9 -0.41 10.21 -34.41
C PRO A 9 -1.19 9.12 -33.67
N ALA A 10 -0.99 7.86 -34.06
CA ALA A 10 -1.56 6.73 -33.35
C ALA A 10 -1.04 6.72 -31.89
N PRO A 11 -1.89 6.36 -30.90
CA PRO A 11 -1.45 6.27 -29.52
C PRO A 11 -0.34 5.21 -29.40
N ALA A 12 0.82 5.61 -28.90
CA ALA A 12 1.93 4.71 -28.69
C ALA A 12 1.56 3.59 -27.69
N PRO A 13 2.10 2.36 -27.84
CA PRO A 13 1.77 1.22 -26.97
C PRO A 13 2.22 1.47 -25.53
N LEU A 14 1.50 0.94 -24.53
CA LEU A 14 1.74 1.16 -23.09
C LEU A 14 3.18 0.86 -22.66
N LEU A 15 3.71 -0.27 -23.14
CA LEU A 15 5.09 -0.71 -23.00
C LEU A 15 5.67 -1.03 -24.37
N THR A 16 6.99 -0.91 -24.49
CA THR A 16 7.72 -1.41 -25.67
C THR A 16 7.76 -2.93 -25.65
N ARG A 17 8.18 -3.58 -26.74
CA ARG A 17 8.38 -5.05 -26.77
C ARG A 17 9.32 -5.53 -25.66
N GLY A 18 10.41 -4.79 -25.44
CA GLY A 18 11.32 -5.04 -24.32
C GLY A 18 10.66 -4.85 -22.95
N GLY A 19 9.84 -3.81 -22.79
CA GLY A 19 9.09 -3.57 -21.55
C GLY A 19 8.09 -4.70 -21.22
N TRP A 20 7.36 -5.20 -22.22
CA TRP A 20 6.50 -6.36 -22.03
C TRP A 20 7.28 -7.63 -21.71
N SER A 21 8.44 -7.83 -22.33
CA SER A 21 9.31 -8.97 -22.03
C SER A 21 9.79 -8.93 -20.58
N ALA A 22 10.28 -7.77 -20.12
CA ALA A 22 10.69 -7.58 -18.73
C ALA A 22 9.53 -7.79 -17.73
N PHE A 23 8.33 -7.30 -18.06
CA PHE A 23 7.14 -7.50 -17.24
C PHE A 23 6.77 -8.98 -17.12
N ILE A 24 6.76 -9.72 -18.24
CA ILE A 24 6.45 -11.15 -18.26
C ILE A 24 7.50 -11.94 -17.47
N VAL A 25 8.78 -11.61 -17.63
CA VAL A 25 9.85 -12.25 -16.84
C VAL A 25 9.64 -11.98 -15.35
N ALA A 26 9.36 -10.75 -14.94
CA ALA A 26 9.09 -10.43 -13.54
C ALA A 26 7.87 -11.18 -13.01
N LEU A 27 6.79 -11.28 -13.81
CA LEU A 27 5.59 -12.04 -13.46
C LEU A 27 5.89 -13.53 -13.27
N ILE A 28 6.67 -14.13 -14.17
CA ILE A 28 7.09 -15.54 -14.06
C ILE A 28 7.97 -15.75 -12.84
N VAL A 29 8.89 -14.81 -12.56
CA VAL A 29 9.77 -14.90 -11.38
C VAL A 29 8.96 -14.89 -10.09
N VAL A 30 8.00 -13.97 -9.98
CA VAL A 30 7.14 -13.85 -8.79
C VAL A 30 6.17 -15.02 -8.65
N CYS A 31 5.47 -15.40 -9.73
CA CYS A 31 4.36 -16.35 -9.66
C CYS A 31 4.76 -17.82 -9.83
N ALA A 32 5.95 -18.10 -10.37
CA ALA A 32 6.40 -19.47 -10.63
C ALA A 32 7.78 -19.75 -10.03
N VAL A 33 8.81 -18.97 -10.39
CA VAL A 33 10.19 -19.29 -9.97
C VAL A 33 10.33 -19.23 -8.45
N ALA A 34 9.93 -18.14 -7.80
CA ALA A 34 10.05 -18.00 -6.36
C ALA A 34 9.25 -19.08 -5.58
N PRO A 35 7.97 -19.38 -5.93
CA PRO A 35 7.25 -20.51 -5.35
C PRO A 35 7.95 -21.85 -5.52
N VAL A 36 8.47 -22.17 -6.72
CA VAL A 36 9.20 -23.42 -6.98
C VAL A 36 10.45 -23.51 -6.10
N LEU A 37 11.24 -22.44 -6.04
CA LEU A 37 12.47 -22.40 -5.26
C LEU A 37 12.25 -22.49 -3.75
N ASN A 38 11.10 -22.05 -3.23
CA ASN A 38 10.80 -22.15 -1.80
C ASN A 38 10.07 -23.46 -1.44
N LEU A 39 9.08 -23.87 -2.23
CA LEU A 39 8.19 -24.98 -1.87
C LEU A 39 8.70 -26.35 -2.32
N TRP A 40 9.43 -26.43 -3.44
CA TRP A 40 9.81 -27.72 -4.05
C TRP A 40 11.31 -28.00 -4.01
N VAL A 41 12.15 -26.96 -3.97
CA VAL A 41 13.60 -27.16 -3.83
C VAL A 41 13.95 -27.52 -2.38
N PRO A 42 14.69 -28.62 -2.13
CA PRO A 42 15.05 -29.03 -0.77
C PRO A 42 15.91 -27.98 -0.05
N ALA A 43 15.69 -27.81 1.26
CA ALA A 43 16.34 -26.78 2.07
C ALA A 43 17.88 -26.82 2.08
N GLY A 44 18.50 -27.99 1.82
CA GLY A 44 19.95 -28.14 1.71
C GLY A 44 20.55 -27.72 0.37
N SER A 45 19.73 -27.40 -0.63
CA SER A 45 20.19 -26.96 -1.95
C SER A 45 20.58 -25.49 -1.93
N ALA A 46 21.65 -25.13 -2.64
CA ALA A 46 22.06 -23.74 -2.84
C ALA A 46 21.00 -22.88 -3.55
N LEU A 47 20.05 -23.51 -4.25
CA LEU A 47 18.95 -22.84 -4.95
C LEU A 47 17.68 -22.66 -4.08
N HIS A 48 17.67 -23.17 -2.84
CA HIS A 48 16.49 -23.05 -1.98
C HIS A 48 16.26 -21.60 -1.54
N LEU A 49 15.06 -21.10 -1.82
CA LEU A 49 14.64 -19.79 -1.36
C LEU A 49 14.04 -19.91 0.05
N SER A 50 14.81 -19.54 1.08
CA SER A 50 14.35 -19.63 2.47
C SER A 50 13.12 -18.76 2.76
N ASP A 51 12.31 -19.16 3.73
CA ASP A 51 11.16 -18.39 4.23
C ASP A 51 11.53 -16.97 4.67
N TYR A 52 12.72 -16.81 5.25
CA TYR A 52 13.26 -15.51 5.61
C TYR A 52 13.44 -14.63 4.36
N ALA A 53 14.03 -15.17 3.29
CA ALA A 53 14.22 -14.47 2.04
C ALA A 53 12.87 -14.11 1.39
N VAL A 54 11.90 -15.03 1.41
CA VAL A 54 10.52 -14.76 0.93
C VAL A 54 9.91 -13.58 1.70
N ALA A 55 9.97 -13.58 3.03
CA ALA A 55 9.42 -12.51 3.86
C ALA A 55 10.14 -11.16 3.63
N LEU A 56 11.47 -11.19 3.51
CA LEU A 56 12.27 -10.00 3.25
C LEU A 56 11.97 -9.40 1.86
N LEU A 57 11.96 -10.23 0.82
CA LEU A 57 11.63 -9.78 -0.54
C LEU A 57 10.19 -9.28 -0.63
N GLY A 58 9.24 -9.95 0.04
CA GLY A 58 7.87 -9.47 0.17
C GLY A 58 7.81 -8.07 0.78
N LYS A 59 8.55 -7.83 1.86
CA LYS A 59 8.65 -6.50 2.49
C LYS A 59 9.27 -5.46 1.54
N ILE A 60 10.32 -5.82 0.81
CA ILE A 60 10.93 -4.93 -0.19
C ILE A 60 9.93 -4.57 -1.29
N MET A 61 9.14 -5.53 -1.79
CA MET A 61 8.09 -5.26 -2.77
C MET A 61 7.00 -4.34 -2.22
N CYS A 62 6.61 -4.48 -0.95
CA CYS A 62 5.69 -3.52 -0.31
C CYS A 62 6.27 -2.09 -0.33
N TYR A 63 7.55 -1.90 0.01
CA TYR A 63 8.19 -0.59 -0.07
C TYR A 63 8.35 -0.10 -1.51
N ALA A 64 8.52 -1.00 -2.48
CA ALA A 64 8.54 -0.64 -3.89
C ALA A 64 7.20 -0.08 -4.37
N ILE A 65 6.06 -0.58 -3.85
CA ILE A 65 4.74 0.02 -4.11
C ILE A 65 4.68 1.45 -3.58
N CYS A 66 5.19 1.69 -2.38
CA CYS A 66 5.28 3.06 -1.82
C CYS A 66 6.18 3.97 -2.67
N ALA A 67 7.34 3.46 -3.10
CA ALA A 67 8.27 4.19 -3.95
C ALA A 67 7.63 4.56 -5.29
N LEU A 68 6.86 3.64 -5.88
CA LEU A 68 6.12 3.88 -7.11
C LEU A 68 5.04 4.96 -6.95
N ALA A 69 4.34 4.99 -5.82
CA ALA A 69 3.39 6.06 -5.51
C ALA A 69 4.09 7.42 -5.36
N MET A 70 5.26 7.47 -4.69
CA MET A 70 6.06 8.68 -4.57
C MET A 70 6.58 9.17 -5.92
N ASP A 71 7.07 8.28 -6.78
CA ASP A 71 7.50 8.60 -8.16
C ASP A 71 6.35 9.14 -9.00
N LEU A 72 5.15 8.57 -8.86
CA LEU A 72 3.97 9.04 -9.59
C LEU A 72 3.64 10.50 -9.28
N ILE A 73 3.69 10.91 -8.00
CA ILE A 73 3.42 12.29 -7.62
C ILE A 73 4.65 13.16 -7.89
N TRP A 74 5.78 12.89 -7.26
CA TRP A 74 6.93 13.78 -7.35
C TRP A 74 7.64 13.70 -8.71
N GLY A 75 7.85 12.49 -9.22
CA GLY A 75 8.55 12.25 -10.48
C GLY A 75 7.79 12.76 -11.70
N TYR A 76 6.46 12.61 -11.77
CA TYR A 76 5.66 13.04 -12.94
C TYR A 76 4.91 14.36 -12.76
N THR A 77 4.47 14.70 -11.55
CA THR A 77 3.74 15.98 -11.32
C THR A 77 4.65 17.07 -10.74
N GLY A 78 5.84 16.73 -10.26
CA GLY A 78 6.80 17.69 -9.71
C GLY A 78 6.43 18.23 -8.33
N ILE A 79 5.36 17.71 -7.73
CA ILE A 79 4.87 18.06 -6.40
C ILE A 79 5.56 17.14 -5.39
N LEU A 80 6.45 17.69 -4.57
CA LEU A 80 7.06 16.93 -3.48
C LEU A 80 6.05 16.79 -2.33
N SER A 81 5.61 15.56 -2.06
CA SER A 81 4.75 15.23 -0.91
C SER A 81 5.49 14.30 0.04
N LEU A 82 5.65 14.73 1.29
CA LEU A 82 6.21 13.88 2.35
C LEU A 82 5.11 13.14 3.13
N GLY A 83 3.85 13.25 2.68
CA GLY A 83 2.67 12.67 3.33
C GLY A 83 2.39 11.20 3.03
N HIS A 84 3.08 10.59 2.07
CA HIS A 84 2.77 9.26 1.54
C HIS A 84 2.78 8.16 2.60
N GLY A 85 3.68 8.26 3.58
CA GLY A 85 3.82 7.29 4.66
C GLY A 85 2.53 7.16 5.48
N LEU A 86 1.79 8.25 5.70
CA LEU A 86 0.52 8.23 6.41
C LEU A 86 -0.50 7.35 5.70
N PHE A 87 -0.73 7.57 4.40
CA PHE A 87 -1.75 6.84 3.66
C PHE A 87 -1.43 5.34 3.54
N PHE A 88 -0.14 5.01 3.37
CA PHE A 88 0.32 3.63 3.39
C PHE A 88 0.09 2.99 4.78
N ALA A 89 0.46 3.70 5.86
CA ALA A 89 0.26 3.23 7.22
C ALA A 89 -1.22 3.04 7.55
N LEU A 90 -2.11 3.95 7.15
CA LEU A 90 -3.55 3.83 7.39
C LEU A 90 -4.14 2.56 6.76
N GLY A 91 -3.76 2.23 5.53
CA GLY A 91 -4.17 0.97 4.90
C GLY A 91 -3.65 -0.25 5.67
N GLY A 92 -2.38 -0.22 6.09
CA GLY A 92 -1.80 -1.26 6.94
C GLY A 92 -2.49 -1.40 8.29
N TYR A 93 -2.87 -0.29 8.92
CA TYR A 93 -3.60 -0.26 10.20
C TYR A 93 -4.99 -0.87 10.07
N VAL A 94 -5.74 -0.56 9.00
CA VAL A 94 -7.05 -1.18 8.75
C VAL A 94 -6.92 -2.71 8.66
N MET A 95 -5.94 -3.21 7.90
CA MET A 95 -5.67 -4.66 7.85
C MET A 95 -5.23 -5.21 9.22
N GLY A 96 -4.40 -4.47 9.95
CA GLY A 96 -3.93 -4.86 11.28
C GLY A 96 -5.07 -4.94 12.31
N MET A 97 -6.05 -4.05 12.24
CA MET A 97 -7.28 -4.12 13.06
C MET A 97 -8.05 -5.41 12.78
N TYR A 98 -8.18 -5.79 11.50
CA TYR A 98 -8.79 -7.07 11.14
C TYR A 98 -8.01 -8.26 11.68
N LEU A 99 -6.69 -8.29 11.47
CA LEU A 99 -5.85 -9.39 11.98
C LEU A 99 -5.90 -9.50 13.50
N MET A 100 -6.01 -8.37 14.22
CA MET A 100 -6.24 -8.35 15.66
C MET A 100 -7.55 -9.02 16.06
N ARG A 101 -8.64 -8.72 15.35
CA ARG A 101 -9.94 -9.33 15.61
C ARG A 101 -9.95 -10.83 15.33
N GLN A 102 -9.15 -11.27 14.36
CA GLN A 102 -9.06 -12.68 13.99
C GLN A 102 -8.35 -13.55 15.03
N ILE A 103 -7.60 -12.96 15.97
CA ILE A 103 -6.99 -13.70 17.08
C ILE A 103 -8.08 -14.27 18.01
N GLY A 104 -9.08 -13.46 18.36
CA GLY A 104 -10.13 -13.83 19.30
C GLY A 104 -9.57 -14.42 20.60
N ARG A 105 -10.17 -15.53 21.06
CA ARG A 105 -9.76 -16.20 22.32
C ARG A 105 -8.46 -16.98 22.25
N ASP A 106 -7.80 -17.02 21.10
CA ASP A 106 -6.46 -17.58 20.97
C ASP A 106 -5.37 -16.60 21.43
N GLY A 107 -5.74 -15.37 21.82
CA GLY A 107 -4.87 -14.38 22.44
C GLY A 107 -4.48 -14.75 23.87
N ASN A 108 -3.48 -14.06 24.41
CA ASN A 108 -2.95 -14.31 25.76
C ASN A 108 -4.02 -14.12 26.85
N TYR A 109 -4.97 -13.21 26.63
CA TYR A 109 -6.03 -12.92 27.60
C TYR A 109 -7.33 -13.70 27.34
N GLN A 110 -7.38 -14.54 26.29
CA GLN A 110 -8.53 -15.36 25.92
C GLN A 110 -9.87 -14.59 25.86
N SER A 111 -9.81 -13.32 25.45
CA SER A 111 -10.93 -12.40 25.38
C SER A 111 -11.44 -12.21 23.95
N ASP A 112 -12.67 -11.73 23.82
CA ASP A 112 -13.24 -11.33 22.53
C ASP A 112 -12.74 -9.93 22.10
N LEU A 113 -12.08 -9.20 23.02
CA LEU A 113 -11.34 -7.98 22.74
C LEU A 113 -9.89 -8.29 22.32
N PRO A 114 -9.29 -7.50 21.42
CA PRO A 114 -7.85 -7.60 21.13
C PRO A 114 -6.99 -7.52 22.40
N ASP A 115 -5.92 -8.31 22.48
CA ASP A 115 -5.08 -8.43 23.69
C ASP A 115 -4.55 -7.08 24.20
N PHE A 116 -4.14 -6.19 23.31
CA PHE A 116 -3.65 -4.86 23.70
C PHE A 116 -4.74 -4.00 24.36
N MET A 117 -6.02 -4.19 23.98
CA MET A 117 -7.14 -3.47 24.58
C MET A 117 -7.42 -3.99 25.98
N VAL A 118 -7.33 -5.30 26.19
CA VAL A 118 -7.45 -5.91 27.52
C VAL A 118 -6.32 -5.43 28.43
N PHE A 119 -5.09 -5.42 27.93
CA PHE A 119 -3.93 -4.89 28.65
C PHE A 119 -4.09 -3.40 29.04
N LEU A 120 -4.76 -2.60 28.19
CA LEU A 120 -5.05 -1.19 28.44
C LEU A 120 -6.36 -0.95 29.21
N ASP A 121 -6.95 -1.99 29.81
CA ASP A 121 -8.18 -1.96 30.60
C ASP A 121 -9.46 -1.49 29.87
N TRP A 122 -9.53 -1.69 28.56
CA TRP A 122 -10.76 -1.44 27.80
C TRP A 122 -11.82 -2.49 28.13
N LYS A 123 -13.06 -2.04 28.32
CA LYS A 123 -14.21 -2.91 28.65
C LYS A 123 -15.05 -3.29 27.45
N GLU A 124 -15.07 -2.45 26.43
CA GLU A 124 -15.89 -2.61 25.23
C GLU A 124 -15.08 -2.26 23.98
N LEU A 125 -15.50 -2.81 22.85
CA LEU A 125 -14.87 -2.54 21.57
C LEU A 125 -15.30 -1.15 21.07
N PRO A 126 -14.38 -0.20 20.85
CA PRO A 126 -14.73 1.12 20.36
C PRO A 126 -15.43 1.08 18.99
N TRP A 127 -16.31 2.04 18.74
CA TRP A 127 -17.16 2.09 17.54
C TRP A 127 -16.38 2.02 16.21
N HIS A 128 -15.18 2.61 16.15
CA HIS A 128 -14.36 2.63 14.95
C HIS A 128 -13.72 1.27 14.62
N TRP A 129 -13.81 0.30 15.53
CA TRP A 129 -13.46 -1.10 15.30
C TRP A 129 -14.66 -1.96 14.88
N ALA A 130 -15.88 -1.43 14.84
CA ALA A 130 -17.09 -2.24 14.64
C ALA A 130 -17.09 -3.06 13.35
N LEU A 131 -16.42 -2.59 12.28
CA LEU A 131 -16.35 -3.27 10.97
C LEU A 131 -15.09 -4.12 10.78
N SER A 132 -14.21 -4.18 11.79
CA SER A 132 -12.90 -4.84 11.66
C SER A 132 -12.97 -6.37 11.76
N ASP A 133 -14.13 -6.96 12.04
CA ASP A 133 -14.33 -8.42 11.99
C ASP A 133 -14.57 -8.93 10.57
N SER A 134 -15.14 -8.10 9.69
CA SER A 134 -15.47 -8.45 8.31
C SER A 134 -14.30 -8.23 7.36
N PHE A 135 -13.86 -9.30 6.69
CA PHE A 135 -12.79 -9.21 5.70
C PHE A 135 -13.16 -8.32 4.50
N VAL A 136 -14.39 -8.42 4.01
CA VAL A 136 -14.86 -7.60 2.88
C VAL A 136 -14.92 -6.13 3.27
N ALA A 137 -15.45 -5.81 4.45
CA ALA A 137 -15.44 -4.44 4.96
C ALA A 137 -14.01 -3.90 5.09
N THR A 138 -13.09 -4.73 5.59
CA THR A 138 -11.67 -4.40 5.69
C THR A 138 -11.07 -4.02 4.34
N LEU A 139 -11.30 -4.81 3.28
CA LEU A 139 -10.80 -4.51 1.94
C LEU A 139 -11.32 -3.16 1.39
N ILE A 140 -12.60 -2.85 1.66
CA ILE A 140 -13.18 -1.56 1.29
C ILE A 140 -12.53 -0.43 2.09
N LEU A 141 -12.39 -0.60 3.41
CA LEU A 141 -11.84 0.42 4.31
C LEU A 141 -10.35 0.70 4.05
N ILE A 142 -9.57 -0.29 3.60
CA ILE A 142 -8.15 -0.08 3.23
C ILE A 142 -8.01 0.97 2.13
N VAL A 143 -8.99 1.08 1.23
CA VAL A 143 -9.01 2.10 0.17
C VAL A 143 -9.77 3.34 0.62
N ALA A 144 -10.94 3.16 1.24
CA ALA A 144 -11.84 4.25 1.59
C ALA A 144 -11.27 5.15 2.69
N VAL A 145 -10.66 4.60 3.74
CA VAL A 145 -10.15 5.41 4.86
C VAL A 145 -8.99 6.32 4.42
N PRO A 146 -7.90 5.81 3.82
CA PRO A 146 -6.84 6.68 3.31
C PRO A 146 -7.35 7.60 2.19
N GLY A 147 -8.25 7.12 1.32
CA GLY A 147 -8.81 7.88 0.21
C GLY A 147 -9.65 9.08 0.66
N VAL A 148 -10.52 8.92 1.65
CA VAL A 148 -11.33 10.00 2.23
C VAL A 148 -10.43 11.01 2.93
N ILE A 149 -9.45 10.55 3.71
CA ILE A 149 -8.49 11.45 4.38
C ILE A 149 -7.67 12.22 3.35
N ALA A 150 -7.18 11.55 2.30
CA ALA A 150 -6.46 12.18 1.19
C ALA A 150 -7.32 13.20 0.45
N PHE A 151 -8.60 12.89 0.22
CA PHE A 151 -9.54 13.78 -0.44
C PHE A 151 -9.81 15.04 0.40
N VAL A 152 -10.12 14.88 1.70
CA VAL A 152 -10.36 16.01 2.60
C VAL A 152 -9.12 16.89 2.69
N PHE A 153 -7.95 16.30 2.93
CA PHE A 153 -6.69 17.02 2.98
C PHE A 153 -6.40 17.73 1.66
N GLY A 154 -6.48 17.01 0.53
CA GLY A 154 -6.23 17.54 -0.81
C GLY A 154 -7.17 18.69 -1.15
N TYR A 155 -8.45 18.57 -0.81
CA TYR A 155 -9.43 19.62 -1.02
C TYR A 155 -9.02 20.93 -0.35
N PHE A 156 -8.67 20.90 0.95
CA PHE A 156 -8.23 22.10 1.67
C PHE A 156 -6.86 22.60 1.19
N ALA A 157 -5.93 21.70 0.90
CA ALA A 157 -4.60 22.05 0.44
C ALA A 157 -4.63 22.81 -0.90
N PHE A 158 -5.38 22.28 -1.87
CA PHE A 158 -5.51 22.88 -3.19
C PHE A 158 -6.43 24.10 -3.21
N ARG A 159 -7.53 24.10 -2.43
CA ARG A 159 -8.40 25.28 -2.29
C ARG A 159 -7.65 26.47 -1.70
N SER A 160 -6.71 26.22 -0.78
CA SER A 160 -5.84 27.24 -0.18
C SER A 160 -4.66 27.64 -1.07
N ARG A 161 -4.58 27.10 -2.31
CA ARG A 161 -3.52 27.37 -3.29
C ARG A 161 -2.11 27.16 -2.74
N ILE A 162 -1.92 26.16 -1.88
CA ILE A 162 -0.59 25.83 -1.35
C ILE A 162 0.28 25.27 -2.47
N LYS A 163 1.49 25.81 -2.64
CA LYS A 163 2.42 25.44 -3.71
C LYS A 163 3.82 25.12 -3.19
N GLY A 164 4.57 24.34 -3.97
CA GLY A 164 5.99 24.08 -3.75
C GLY A 164 6.30 23.52 -2.37
N VAL A 165 7.35 24.06 -1.73
CA VAL A 165 7.88 23.59 -0.45
C VAL A 165 6.83 23.62 0.67
N TYR A 166 5.91 24.59 0.65
CA TYR A 166 4.85 24.66 1.66
C TYR A 166 3.94 23.42 1.65
N PHE A 167 3.69 22.84 0.47
CA PHE A 167 2.93 21.60 0.38
C PHE A 167 3.68 20.42 1.03
N SER A 168 4.99 20.34 0.84
CA SER A 168 5.83 19.33 1.47
C SER A 168 5.85 19.48 3.00
N ILE A 169 5.99 20.71 3.50
CA ILE A 169 5.98 21.00 4.94
C ILE A 169 4.63 20.60 5.56
N ILE A 170 3.51 20.97 4.93
CA ILE A 170 2.17 20.69 5.48
C ILE A 170 1.87 19.19 5.44
N THR A 171 2.25 18.47 4.37
CA THR A 171 2.08 17.01 4.28
C THR A 171 2.95 16.26 5.30
N GLN A 172 4.15 16.76 5.58
CA GLN A 172 5.00 16.25 6.66
C GLN A 172 4.37 16.50 8.03
N ALA A 173 3.88 17.72 8.27
CA ALA A 173 3.23 18.09 9.53
C ALA A 173 1.98 17.24 9.79
N MET A 174 1.17 16.97 8.76
CA MET A 174 0.03 16.04 8.84
C MET A 174 0.46 14.63 9.23
N THR A 175 1.52 14.10 8.60
CA THR A 175 2.04 12.76 8.91
C THR A 175 2.53 12.68 10.35
N TYR A 176 3.25 13.70 10.81
CA TYR A 176 3.72 13.80 12.19
C TYR A 176 2.56 13.92 13.19
N ALA A 177 1.56 14.76 12.90
CA ALA A 177 0.37 14.89 13.75
C ALA A 177 -0.41 13.57 13.85
N ALA A 178 -0.54 12.84 12.73
CA ALA A 178 -1.16 11.53 12.72
C ALA A 178 -0.33 10.50 13.51
N MET A 179 0.99 10.49 13.38
CA MET A 179 1.87 9.66 14.20
C MET A 179 1.65 9.93 15.70
N LEU A 180 1.64 11.21 16.11
CA LEU A 180 1.37 11.58 17.50
C LEU A 180 0.00 11.11 17.99
N LEU A 181 -1.02 11.18 17.14
CA LEU A 181 -2.35 10.66 17.45
C LEU A 181 -2.31 9.14 17.67
N PHE A 182 -1.68 8.40 16.77
CA PHE A 182 -1.60 6.94 16.84
C PHE A 182 -0.74 6.44 18.00
N PHE A 183 0.17 7.26 18.51
CA PHE A 183 0.98 6.95 19.71
C PHE A 183 0.21 7.07 21.02
N ARG A 184 -0.97 7.69 21.02
CA ARG A 184 -1.83 7.78 22.21
C ARG A 184 -2.57 6.45 22.44
N ASN A 185 -2.28 5.79 23.58
CA ASN A 185 -2.95 4.55 23.98
C ASN A 185 -4.49 4.69 24.12
N GLU A 186 -4.97 5.88 24.49
CA GLU A 186 -6.40 6.19 24.68
C GLU A 186 -7.22 6.17 23.39
N THR A 187 -6.58 6.16 22.22
CA THR A 187 -7.28 6.24 20.93
C THR A 187 -7.82 4.91 20.43
N GLY A 188 -7.38 3.80 21.01
CA GLY A 188 -7.76 2.46 20.54
C GLY A 188 -6.94 1.95 19.34
N PHE A 189 -5.83 2.61 18.98
CA PHE A 189 -4.93 2.18 17.88
C PHE A 189 -3.64 1.49 18.36
N GLY A 190 -3.59 1.05 19.62
CA GLY A 190 -2.44 0.34 20.18
C GLY A 190 -1.28 1.22 20.65
N GLY A 191 -1.35 2.54 20.40
CA GLY A 191 -0.37 3.50 20.91
C GLY A 191 1.07 3.16 20.51
N ASN A 192 2.00 3.32 21.45
CA ASN A 192 3.40 2.96 21.26
C ASN A 192 3.66 1.45 21.15
N ASN A 193 2.71 0.61 21.57
CA ASN A 193 2.84 -0.86 21.49
C ASN A 193 2.54 -1.38 20.08
N GLY A 194 1.66 -0.66 19.35
CA GLY A 194 1.16 -1.08 18.05
C GLY A 194 0.33 -2.37 18.10
N PHE A 195 0.18 -3.01 16.94
CA PHE A 195 -0.50 -4.30 16.81
C PHE A 195 0.52 -5.43 16.68
N THR A 196 0.36 -6.48 17.49
CA THR A 196 1.28 -7.62 17.60
C THR A 196 0.54 -8.96 17.48
N ASP A 197 1.24 -10.09 17.67
CA ASP A 197 0.61 -11.41 17.80
C ASP A 197 -0.41 -11.83 16.70
N PHE A 198 -0.20 -11.42 15.44
CA PHE A 198 -1.08 -11.82 14.35
C PHE A 198 -0.99 -13.33 14.08
N LYS A 199 -2.06 -14.08 14.36
CA LYS A 199 -2.06 -15.55 14.24
C LYS A 199 -2.67 -16.08 12.96
N ARG A 200 -3.77 -15.47 12.48
CA ARG A 200 -4.55 -16.02 11.37
C ARG A 200 -5.19 -14.94 10.50
N ILE A 201 -5.50 -15.33 9.27
CA ILE A 201 -6.27 -14.56 8.30
C ILE A 201 -7.31 -15.51 7.70
N LEU A 202 -8.59 -15.13 7.71
CA LEU A 202 -9.68 -15.98 7.20
C LEU A 202 -9.68 -17.41 7.79
N GLY A 203 -9.37 -17.54 9.08
CA GLY A 203 -9.25 -18.83 9.76
C GLY A 203 -7.97 -19.62 9.46
N MET A 204 -7.12 -19.17 8.53
CA MET A 204 -5.87 -19.85 8.15
C MET A 204 -4.66 -19.30 8.93
N PRO A 205 -3.76 -20.15 9.44
CA PRO A 205 -2.59 -19.67 10.18
C PRO A 205 -1.59 -18.90 9.31
N LEU A 206 -1.16 -17.72 9.78
CA LEU A 206 -0.24 -16.82 9.08
C LEU A 206 1.20 -17.35 9.03
N ALA A 207 1.62 -18.07 10.08
CA ALA A 207 3.00 -18.55 10.23
C ALA A 207 3.30 -19.85 9.45
N THR A 208 2.52 -20.15 8.41
CA THR A 208 2.77 -21.32 7.54
C THR A 208 3.58 -20.91 6.32
N GLN A 209 4.42 -21.82 5.83
CA GLN A 209 5.22 -21.61 4.61
C GLN A 209 4.33 -21.24 3.40
N ASN A 210 3.22 -21.97 3.23
CA ASN A 210 2.27 -21.71 2.14
C ASN A 210 1.63 -20.33 2.23
N MET A 211 1.25 -19.86 3.42
CA MET A 211 0.67 -18.52 3.58
C MET A 211 1.70 -17.42 3.32
N ARG A 212 2.95 -17.59 3.78
CA ARG A 212 4.04 -16.66 3.48
C ARG A 212 4.26 -16.52 1.97
N MET A 213 4.28 -17.65 1.26
CA MET A 213 4.41 -17.66 -0.19
C MET A 213 3.19 -17.02 -0.89
N LEU A 214 1.98 -17.31 -0.42
CA LEU A 214 0.76 -16.72 -0.96
C LEU A 214 0.79 -15.19 -0.81
N LEU A 215 1.14 -14.68 0.37
CA LEU A 215 1.27 -13.23 0.61
C LEU A 215 2.38 -12.63 -0.27
N PHE A 216 3.51 -13.31 -0.43
CA PHE A 216 4.58 -12.88 -1.33
C PHE A 216 4.10 -12.73 -2.79
N VAL A 217 3.41 -13.74 -3.33
CA VAL A 217 2.88 -13.72 -4.69
C VAL A 217 1.83 -12.61 -4.84
N LEU A 218 0.91 -12.48 -3.88
CA LEU A 218 -0.10 -11.41 -3.90
C LEU A 218 0.55 -10.03 -3.89
N THR A 219 1.56 -9.80 -3.05
CA THR A 219 2.30 -8.54 -3.02
C THR A 219 3.01 -8.26 -4.35
N GLY A 220 3.68 -9.26 -4.93
CA GLY A 220 4.40 -9.09 -6.19
C GLY A 220 3.47 -8.83 -7.38
N VAL A 221 2.34 -9.55 -7.46
CA VAL A 221 1.30 -9.28 -8.47
C VAL A 221 0.72 -7.88 -8.28
N THR A 222 0.46 -7.48 -7.03
CA THR A 222 -0.04 -6.14 -6.71
C THR A 222 0.94 -5.07 -7.20
N LEU A 223 2.24 -5.21 -6.92
CA LEU A 223 3.28 -4.30 -7.41
C LEU A 223 3.28 -4.20 -8.95
N LEU A 224 3.22 -5.34 -9.66
CA LEU A 224 3.20 -5.38 -11.12
C LEU A 224 1.94 -4.70 -11.69
N VAL A 225 0.77 -4.93 -11.09
CA VAL A 225 -0.49 -4.29 -11.48
C VAL A 225 -0.41 -2.77 -11.25
N PHE A 226 0.07 -2.32 -10.09
CA PHE A 226 0.22 -0.90 -9.80
C PHE A 226 1.25 -0.23 -10.71
N PHE A 227 2.31 -0.94 -11.11
CA PHE A 227 3.25 -0.46 -12.12
C PHE A 227 2.56 -0.20 -13.47
N LEU A 228 1.77 -1.16 -13.97
CA LEU A 228 1.02 -0.97 -15.21
C LEU A 228 -0.01 0.16 -15.09
N LEU A 229 -0.70 0.25 -13.95
CA LEU A 229 -1.67 1.29 -13.66
C LEU A 229 -1.02 2.68 -13.64
N ALA A 230 0.11 2.84 -12.96
CA ALA A 230 0.86 4.09 -12.96
C ALA A 230 1.34 4.45 -14.36
N ARG A 231 1.88 3.47 -15.11
CA ARG A 231 2.30 3.69 -16.50
C ARG A 231 1.14 4.12 -17.40
N TRP A 232 -0.03 3.53 -17.22
CA TRP A 232 -1.24 3.89 -17.96
C TRP A 232 -1.72 5.30 -17.59
N LEU A 233 -1.75 5.62 -16.29
CA LEU A 233 -2.21 6.90 -15.77
C LEU A 233 -1.34 8.06 -16.26
N VAL A 234 -0.01 7.92 -16.19
CA VAL A 234 0.95 8.92 -16.67
C VAL A 234 0.76 9.24 -18.16
N ARG A 235 0.40 8.23 -18.97
CA ARG A 235 0.24 8.38 -20.42
C ARG A 235 -1.15 8.80 -20.84
N SER A 236 -2.12 8.72 -19.93
CA SER A 236 -3.47 9.19 -20.15
C SER A 236 -3.52 10.70 -20.46
N LYS A 237 -4.66 11.20 -20.96
CA LYS A 237 -4.85 12.65 -21.16
C LYS A 237 -4.64 13.42 -19.85
N PHE A 238 -5.16 12.88 -18.74
CA PHE A 238 -5.01 13.45 -17.41
C PHE A 238 -3.53 13.55 -16.99
N GLY A 239 -2.77 12.46 -17.10
CA GLY A 239 -1.35 12.44 -16.76
C GLY A 239 -0.51 13.39 -17.60
N ARG A 240 -0.81 13.51 -18.90
CA ARG A 240 -0.13 14.47 -19.79
C ARG A 240 -0.44 15.92 -19.44
N VAL A 241 -1.68 16.23 -19.02
CA VAL A 241 -2.04 17.57 -18.55
C VAL A 241 -1.27 17.92 -17.28
N LEU A 242 -1.18 17.01 -16.31
CA LEU A 242 -0.42 17.25 -15.08
C LEU A 242 1.08 17.49 -15.36
N GLN A 243 1.68 16.71 -16.25
CA GLN A 243 3.06 16.92 -16.68
C GLN A 243 3.25 18.26 -17.40
N ALA A 244 2.33 18.63 -18.30
CA ALA A 244 2.39 19.92 -18.97
C ALA A 244 2.25 21.10 -18.00
N VAL A 245 1.40 20.99 -16.98
CA VAL A 245 1.29 21.99 -15.90
C VAL A 245 2.60 22.11 -15.14
N ARG A 246 3.21 20.98 -14.76
CA ARG A 246 4.52 20.96 -14.11
C ARG A 246 5.60 21.64 -14.94
N ASP A 247 5.68 21.32 -16.23
CA ASP A 247 6.72 21.81 -17.13
C ASP A 247 6.51 23.29 -17.50
N ALA A 248 5.29 23.82 -17.37
CA ALA A 248 4.95 25.22 -17.59
C ALA A 248 5.12 26.12 -16.36
N GLU A 249 5.37 25.56 -15.17
CA GLU A 249 5.67 26.38 -13.99
C GLU A 249 7.03 27.07 -14.16
N THR A 250 7.02 28.40 -14.26
CA THR A 250 8.23 29.22 -14.17
C THR A 250 8.81 29.07 -12.77
N ARG A 251 9.87 28.27 -12.62
CA ARG A 251 10.58 28.04 -11.36
C ARG A 251 11.72 29.03 -11.18
#